data_AF-A0A127SSW0-F1
#
_entry.id   AF-A0A127SSW0-F1
#
_cell.length_a   1.000
_cell.length_b   1.000
_cell.length_c   1.000
_cell.angle_alpha   90.00
_cell.angle_beta   90.00
_cell.angle_gamma   90.00
#
_symmetry.space_group_name_H-M   'P 1'
#
loop_
_entity.id
_entity.type
_entity.pdbx_description
1 polymer ?
#
loop_
_entity_poly.entity_id
_entity_poly.type
_entity_poly.pdbx_seq_one_letter_code
_entity_poly.pdbx_strand_id
1 'polypeptide(L)'
;MAQNKENSMRIFVLMWLIALSLVLNGCAMVSLKQQTSADYIATKRNDVLNKGQLSASSMETVSVVGLSRAECEKQLLDCIEKIQTLEETESDMRLATLSELWLLQAKRLEKDKQNFQAQQDAFLESARHAYAYLFFGAKEPQQRVLDSRQTQIVEYYNYAIQQFVSQNAKKYTPEDWRQLAETGQIQLGKWRLQSNMAQLNLPDGMTWPKDIVVASNLKFAGLRNVYQRDGFGAELVAILDGEPLLDTQNNFSETNTAPATLVVHFSGKNLQEVLHTH
;
A
#
# COMPACT_ATOMS: atom_id res chain seq x y z
N MET A 1 -16.06 36.37 68.53
CA MET A 1 -16.29 35.10 67.78
C MET A 1 -16.87 35.28 66.38
N ALA A 2 -17.63 36.35 66.08
CA ALA A 2 -18.23 36.54 64.74
C ALA A 2 -17.20 36.77 63.61
N GLN A 3 -16.14 37.53 63.88
CA GLN A 3 -15.14 37.92 62.87
C GLN A 3 -14.28 36.76 62.34
N ASN A 4 -14.09 35.72 63.15
CA ASN A 4 -13.30 34.55 62.75
C ASN A 4 -14.09 33.60 61.83
N LYS A 5 -15.43 33.63 61.93
CA LYS A 5 -16.34 32.84 61.09
C LYS A 5 -16.43 33.39 59.67
N GLU A 6 -16.37 34.71 59.54
CA GLU A 6 -16.40 35.40 58.24
C GLU A 6 -15.11 35.19 57.44
N ASN A 7 -13.95 35.23 58.11
CA ASN A 7 -12.66 34.92 57.47
C ASN A 7 -12.56 33.45 57.05
N SER A 8 -13.06 32.51 57.86
CA SER A 8 -13.07 31.08 57.52
C SER A 8 -13.98 30.78 56.32
N MET A 9 -15.13 31.46 56.22
CA MET A 9 -16.05 31.34 55.09
C MET A 9 -15.46 31.95 53.80
N ARG A 10 -14.73 33.07 53.89
CA ARG A 10 -14.00 33.66 52.77
C ARG A 10 -12.89 32.76 52.24
N ILE A 11 -12.13 32.11 53.12
CA ILE A 11 -11.07 31.16 52.74
C ILE A 11 -11.67 29.96 52.01
N PHE A 12 -12.77 29.40 52.50
CA PHE A 12 -13.45 28.28 51.84
C PHE A 12 -13.96 28.64 50.43
N VAL A 13 -14.53 29.85 50.27
CA VAL A 13 -15.00 30.34 48.97
C VAL A 13 -13.84 30.56 48.00
N LEU A 14 -12.72 31.12 48.46
CA LEU A 14 -11.51 31.25 47.64
C LEU A 14 -10.94 29.89 47.22
N MET A 15 -10.91 28.93 48.13
CA MET A 15 -10.42 27.57 47.85
C MET A 15 -11.30 26.87 46.81
N TRP A 16 -12.61 27.07 46.88
CA TRP A 16 -13.58 26.52 45.93
C TRP A 16 -13.49 27.17 44.55
N LEU A 17 -13.28 28.50 44.49
CA LEU A 17 -13.02 29.24 43.24
C LEU A 17 -11.71 28.80 42.56
N ILE A 18 -10.66 28.57 43.34
CA ILE A 18 -9.37 28.06 42.82
C ILE A 18 -9.55 26.64 42.30
N ALA A 19 -10.22 25.76 43.06
CA ALA A 19 -10.53 24.40 42.62
C ALA A 19 -11.35 24.39 41.32
N LEU A 20 -12.36 25.27 41.20
CA LEU A 20 -13.17 25.41 39.99
C LEU A 20 -12.35 25.86 38.78
N SER A 21 -11.38 26.77 38.97
CA SER A 21 -10.48 27.23 37.90
C SER A 21 -9.53 26.15 37.38
N LEU A 22 -9.13 25.19 38.22
CA LEU A 22 -8.32 24.04 37.84
C LEU A 22 -9.08 23.04 36.95
N VAL A 23 -10.41 22.95 37.08
CA VAL A 23 -11.26 22.06 36.27
C VAL A 23 -11.62 22.65 34.90
N LEU A 24 -11.34 23.93 34.66
CA LEU A 24 -11.66 24.66 33.42
C LEU A 24 -10.58 24.54 32.32
N ASN A 25 -9.55 23.71 32.50
CA ASN A 25 -8.52 23.42 31.49
C ASN A 25 -9.04 22.46 30.40
N GLY A 26 -9.98 22.92 29.59
CA GLY A 26 -10.64 22.08 28.58
C GLY A 26 -11.10 22.84 27.35
N CYS A 27 -10.22 23.63 26.74
CA CYS A 27 -10.42 24.14 25.39
C CYS A 27 -9.14 23.89 24.60
N ALA A 28 -9.08 22.79 23.85
CA ALA A 28 -8.04 22.61 22.85
C ALA A 28 -8.24 23.69 21.79
N MET A 29 -7.44 24.76 21.85
CA MET A 29 -7.49 25.85 20.88
C MET A 29 -7.01 25.33 19.53
N VAL A 30 -7.94 25.10 18.61
CA VAL A 30 -7.62 24.70 17.24
C VAL A 30 -7.25 25.96 16.46
N SER A 31 -5.96 26.14 16.17
CA SER A 31 -5.48 27.26 15.35
C SER A 31 -5.74 26.97 13.87
N LEU A 32 -6.54 27.82 13.24
CA LEU A 32 -6.77 27.77 11.80
C LEU A 32 -5.63 28.48 11.09
N LYS A 33 -4.81 27.75 10.33
CA LYS A 33 -3.76 28.34 9.48
C LYS A 33 -4.26 28.38 8.03
N GLN A 34 -4.21 29.55 7.40
CA GLN A 34 -4.44 29.65 5.96
C GLN A 34 -3.34 28.88 5.21
N GLN A 35 -3.75 28.02 4.27
CA GLN A 35 -2.87 27.20 3.44
C GLN A 35 -3.06 27.60 1.97
N THR A 36 -1.98 27.59 1.18
CA THR A 36 -2.08 27.87 -0.26
C THR A 36 -2.70 26.68 -1.00
N SER A 37 -3.31 26.92 -2.16
CA SER A 37 -3.86 25.83 -2.99
C SER A 37 -2.79 24.82 -3.42
N ALA A 38 -1.57 25.29 -3.69
CA ALA A 38 -0.44 24.43 -4.04
C ALA A 38 -0.04 23.52 -2.87
N ASP A 39 0.05 24.07 -1.66
CA ASP A 39 0.36 23.29 -0.45
C ASP A 39 -0.75 22.27 -0.17
N TYR A 40 -2.02 22.65 -0.35
CA TYR A 40 -3.15 21.76 -0.16
C TYR A 40 -3.08 20.55 -1.12
N ILE A 41 -2.85 20.79 -2.42
CA ILE A 41 -2.72 19.73 -3.42
C ILE A 41 -1.51 18.85 -3.12
N ALA A 42 -0.37 19.45 -2.74
CA ALA A 42 0.82 18.71 -2.35
C ALA A 42 0.52 17.80 -1.15
N THR A 43 -0.14 18.32 -0.10
CA THR A 43 -0.53 17.51 1.06
C THR A 43 -1.43 16.33 0.69
N LYS A 44 -2.40 16.52 -0.22
CA LYS A 44 -3.27 15.43 -0.69
C LYS A 44 -2.53 14.34 -1.48
N ARG A 45 -1.42 14.69 -2.13
CA ARG A 45 -0.58 13.76 -2.92
C ARG A 45 0.63 13.22 -2.17
N ASN A 46 0.85 13.66 -0.93
CA ASN A 46 1.96 13.18 -0.12
C ASN A 46 1.56 11.83 0.49
N ASP A 47 2.34 10.81 0.19
CA ASP A 47 2.21 9.49 0.75
C ASP A 47 3.54 8.73 0.72
N VAL A 48 3.48 7.44 1.02
CA VAL A 48 4.63 6.55 1.10
C VAL A 48 5.37 6.42 -0.24
N LEU A 49 4.67 6.50 -1.37
CA LEU A 49 5.29 6.38 -2.69
C LEU A 49 6.01 7.67 -3.10
N ASN A 50 5.43 8.84 -2.82
CA ASN A 50 5.96 10.11 -3.31
C ASN A 50 6.88 10.84 -2.30
N LYS A 51 6.60 10.72 -0.99
CA LYS A 51 7.38 11.38 0.09
C LYS A 51 8.00 10.41 1.09
N GLY A 52 7.66 9.12 1.03
CA GLY A 52 8.15 8.13 2.00
C GLY A 52 7.58 8.32 3.40
N GLN A 53 6.42 8.98 3.52
CA GLN A 53 5.73 9.26 4.79
C GLN A 53 4.26 8.93 4.66
N LEU A 54 3.59 8.63 5.77
CA LEU A 54 2.15 8.34 5.74
C LEU A 54 1.31 9.51 5.23
N SER A 55 0.33 9.20 4.38
CA SER A 55 -0.64 10.14 3.84
C SER A 55 -1.48 10.78 4.93
N ALA A 56 -2.06 11.95 4.63
CA ALA A 56 -2.94 12.64 5.57
C ALA A 56 -4.14 11.76 5.97
N SER A 57 -4.70 10.99 5.03
CA SER A 57 -5.83 10.09 5.30
C SER A 57 -5.45 8.91 6.20
N SER A 58 -4.28 8.29 6.01
CA SER A 58 -3.79 7.27 6.95
C SER A 58 -3.49 7.86 8.33
N MET A 59 -3.02 9.11 8.38
CA MET A 59 -2.76 9.80 9.64
C MET A 59 -4.04 10.10 10.45
N GLU A 60 -5.19 10.29 9.81
CA GLU A 60 -6.48 10.40 10.50
C GLU A 60 -6.76 9.11 11.27
N THR A 61 -6.62 7.94 10.64
CA THR A 61 -6.80 6.63 11.28
C THR A 61 -5.73 6.35 12.36
N VAL A 62 -4.47 6.71 12.12
CA VAL A 62 -3.39 6.57 13.13
C VAL A 62 -3.67 7.44 14.36
N SER A 63 -4.29 8.59 14.18
CA SER A 63 -4.66 9.47 15.29
C SER A 63 -5.81 8.91 16.13
N VAL A 64 -6.70 8.09 15.57
CA VAL A 64 -7.78 7.41 16.30
C VAL A 64 -7.24 6.49 17.39
N VAL A 65 -6.11 5.81 17.15
CA VAL A 65 -5.42 4.97 18.15
C VAL A 65 -4.47 5.77 19.06
N GLY A 66 -4.56 7.10 19.04
CA GLY A 66 -3.80 7.99 19.92
C GLY A 66 -2.31 8.08 19.60
N LEU A 67 -1.89 7.78 18.37
CA LEU A 67 -0.50 7.85 17.93
C LEU A 67 -0.24 9.08 17.05
N SER A 68 0.91 9.72 17.25
CA SER A 68 1.46 10.66 16.28
C SER A 68 2.17 9.93 15.14
N ARG A 69 2.45 10.65 14.05
CA ARG A 69 3.23 10.12 12.92
C ARG A 69 4.58 9.59 13.38
N ALA A 70 5.31 10.38 14.18
CA ALA A 70 6.66 10.03 14.62
C ALA A 70 6.66 8.78 15.51
N GLU A 71 5.66 8.62 16.37
CA GLU A 71 5.53 7.43 17.21
C GLU A 71 5.20 6.18 16.38
N CYS A 72 4.19 6.28 15.51
CA CYS A 72 3.82 5.18 14.61
C CYS A 72 4.99 4.80 13.70
N GLU A 73 5.67 5.78 13.11
CA GLU A 73 6.84 5.54 12.27
C GLU A 73 8.03 5.01 13.05
N LYS A 74 8.19 5.28 14.34
CA LYS A 74 9.30 4.71 15.13
C LYS A 74 9.04 3.24 15.47
N GLN A 75 7.80 2.87 15.77
CA GLN A 75 7.37 1.53 16.14
C GLN A 75 6.32 1.01 15.16
N LEU A 76 6.74 0.81 13.90
CA LEU A 76 5.81 0.60 12.80
C LEU A 76 5.00 -0.70 12.92
N LEU A 77 5.61 -1.79 13.39
CA LEU A 77 4.90 -3.05 13.59
C LEU A 77 3.85 -2.94 14.72
N ASP A 78 4.20 -2.32 15.84
CA ASP A 78 3.26 -2.07 16.94
C ASP A 78 2.11 -1.14 16.50
N CYS A 79 2.41 -0.16 15.63
CA CYS A 79 1.40 0.70 15.02
C CYS A 79 0.44 -0.10 14.13
N ILE A 80 0.98 -0.98 13.27
CA ILE A 80 0.18 -1.88 12.44
C ILE A 80 -0.74 -2.74 13.29
N GLU A 81 -0.22 -3.35 14.36
CA GLU A 81 -1.01 -4.20 15.27
C GLU A 81 -2.18 -3.42 15.91
N LYS A 82 -1.91 -2.20 16.40
CA LYS A 82 -2.96 -1.33 16.96
C LYS A 82 -4.04 -0.96 15.95
N ILE A 83 -3.68 -0.73 14.68
CA ILE A 83 -4.66 -0.43 13.63
C ILE A 83 -5.43 -1.69 13.24
N GLN A 84 -4.80 -2.87 13.28
CA GLN A 84 -5.47 -4.14 12.97
C GLN A 84 -6.63 -4.45 13.92
N THR A 85 -6.51 -4.07 15.19
CA THR A 85 -7.50 -4.33 16.24
C THR A 85 -8.67 -3.33 16.27
N LEU A 86 -8.63 -2.27 15.45
CA LEU A 86 -9.78 -1.37 15.29
C LEU A 86 -11.02 -2.13 14.80
N GLU A 87 -12.20 -1.72 15.29
CA GLU A 87 -13.48 -2.37 15.01
C GLU A 87 -13.84 -2.41 13.52
N GLU A 88 -14.67 -3.38 13.12
CA GLU A 88 -15.08 -3.59 11.72
C GLU A 88 -15.89 -2.42 11.14
N THR A 89 -16.52 -1.57 11.96
CA THR A 89 -17.29 -0.41 11.51
C THR A 89 -16.46 0.66 10.79
N GLU A 90 -15.14 0.65 10.96
CA GLU A 90 -14.19 1.51 10.24
C GLU A 90 -13.39 0.75 9.16
N SER A 91 -13.94 -0.36 8.64
CA SER A 91 -13.23 -1.32 7.78
C SER A 91 -12.44 -0.66 6.65
N ASP A 92 -13.02 0.29 5.93
CA ASP A 92 -12.43 0.86 4.73
C ASP A 92 -11.20 1.73 5.05
N MET A 93 -11.30 2.60 6.04
CA MET A 93 -10.19 3.45 6.48
C MET A 93 -9.07 2.60 7.10
N ARG A 94 -9.45 1.59 7.89
CA ARG A 94 -8.53 0.63 8.48
C ARG A 94 -7.74 -0.13 7.41
N LEU A 95 -8.42 -0.72 6.41
CA LEU A 95 -7.78 -1.47 5.33
C LEU A 95 -6.88 -0.60 4.46
N ALA A 96 -7.34 0.60 4.11
CA ALA A 96 -6.54 1.57 3.36
C ALA A 96 -5.26 1.97 4.12
N THR A 97 -5.39 2.22 5.42
CA THR A 97 -4.27 2.58 6.30
C THR A 97 -3.29 1.43 6.45
N LEU A 98 -3.77 0.20 6.65
CA LEU A 98 -2.92 -0.99 6.75
C LEU A 98 -2.14 -1.25 5.47
N SER A 99 -2.76 -1.09 4.30
CA SER A 99 -2.04 -1.21 3.02
C SER A 99 -0.86 -0.25 2.92
N GLU A 100 -1.06 1.00 3.33
CA GLU A 100 -0.01 2.03 3.30
C GLU A 100 1.08 1.80 4.36
N LEU A 101 0.71 1.39 5.58
CA LEU A 101 1.66 1.07 6.65
C LEU A 101 2.56 -0.13 6.26
N TRP A 102 1.99 -1.18 5.69
CA TRP A 102 2.76 -2.33 5.19
C TRP A 102 3.66 -1.94 4.02
N LEU A 103 3.20 -1.05 3.13
CA LEU A 103 4.03 -0.51 2.07
C LEU A 103 5.22 0.27 2.62
N LEU A 104 4.99 1.08 3.66
CA LEU A 104 6.06 1.80 4.36
C LEU A 104 7.07 0.83 4.99
N GLN A 105 6.58 -0.25 5.60
CA GLN A 105 7.43 -1.30 6.15
C GLN A 105 8.29 -1.95 5.06
N ALA A 106 7.69 -2.32 3.92
CA ALA A 106 8.40 -2.91 2.80
C ALA A 106 9.52 -1.99 2.28
N LYS A 107 9.24 -0.70 2.09
CA LYS A 107 10.23 0.30 1.63
C LYS A 107 11.37 0.50 2.64
N ARG A 108 11.11 0.42 3.94
CA ARG A 108 12.15 0.51 4.97
C ARG A 108 13.05 -0.70 4.95
N LEU A 109 12.47 -1.89 4.92
CA LEU A 109 13.21 -3.14 4.83
C LEU A 109 14.08 -3.18 3.56
N GLU A 110 13.57 -2.69 2.43
CA GLU A 110 14.29 -2.54 1.16
C GLU A 110 15.46 -1.55 1.30
N LYS A 111 15.22 -0.35 1.83
CA LYS A 111 16.24 0.69 2.04
C LYS A 111 17.39 0.20 2.92
N ASP A 112 17.06 -0.53 3.98
CA ASP A 112 18.03 -1.04 4.96
C ASP A 112 18.68 -2.36 4.49
N LYS A 113 18.34 -2.85 3.29
CA LYS A 113 18.81 -4.12 2.71
C LYS A 113 18.65 -5.31 3.67
N GLN A 114 17.56 -5.30 4.43
CA GLN A 114 17.26 -6.31 5.44
C GLN A 114 16.72 -7.60 4.80
N ASN A 115 16.23 -8.52 5.65
CA ASN A 115 15.76 -9.85 5.26
C ASN A 115 14.80 -9.79 4.04
N PHE A 116 15.23 -10.39 2.92
CA PHE A 116 14.48 -10.47 1.68
C PHE A 116 13.07 -11.05 1.89
N GLN A 117 12.93 -12.08 2.72
CA GLN A 117 11.63 -12.70 2.99
C GLN A 117 10.69 -11.72 3.71
N ALA A 118 11.18 -10.99 4.71
CA ALA A 118 10.37 -9.98 5.40
C ALA A 118 9.94 -8.83 4.46
N GLN A 119 10.79 -8.46 3.49
CA GLN A 119 10.43 -7.51 2.44
C GLN A 119 9.27 -8.04 1.58
N GLN A 120 9.38 -9.29 1.10
CA GLN A 120 8.33 -9.92 0.29
C GLN A 120 7.02 -10.04 1.09
N ASP A 121 7.10 -10.44 2.36
CA ASP A 121 5.95 -10.51 3.25
C ASP A 121 5.26 -9.15 3.36
N ALA A 122 6.00 -8.07 3.58
CA ALA A 122 5.44 -6.73 3.70
C ALA A 122 4.81 -6.22 2.39
N PHE A 123 5.39 -6.51 1.22
CA PHE A 123 4.76 -6.19 -0.06
C PHE A 123 3.46 -6.95 -0.26
N LEU A 124 3.43 -8.25 0.02
CA LEU A 124 2.21 -9.06 -0.12
C LEU A 124 1.12 -8.64 0.88
N GLU A 125 1.49 -8.27 2.12
CA GLU A 125 0.54 -7.70 3.08
C GLU A 125 -0.05 -6.36 2.60
N SER A 126 0.79 -5.47 2.07
CA SER A 126 0.34 -4.20 1.49
C SER A 126 -0.68 -4.42 0.36
N ALA A 127 -0.37 -5.34 -0.56
CA ALA A 127 -1.26 -5.72 -1.66
C ALA A 127 -2.54 -6.40 -1.16
N ARG A 128 -2.47 -7.25 -0.14
CA ARG A 128 -3.63 -7.94 0.43
C ARG A 128 -4.64 -6.98 1.05
N HIS A 129 -4.15 -6.02 1.84
CA HIS A 129 -5.01 -5.01 2.42
C HIS A 129 -5.59 -4.05 1.37
N ALA A 130 -4.81 -3.70 0.34
CA ALA A 130 -5.32 -2.93 -0.80
C ALA A 130 -6.42 -3.69 -1.55
N TYR A 131 -6.19 -4.97 -1.84
CA TYR A 131 -7.18 -5.85 -2.48
C TYR A 131 -8.46 -5.95 -1.64
N ALA A 132 -8.33 -6.18 -0.34
CA ALA A 132 -9.46 -6.21 0.59
C ALA A 132 -10.25 -4.88 0.57
N TYR A 133 -9.57 -3.72 0.59
CA TYR A 133 -10.24 -2.42 0.46
C TYR A 133 -11.02 -2.28 -0.86
N LEU A 134 -10.40 -2.68 -1.97
CA LEU A 134 -10.94 -2.51 -3.31
C LEU A 134 -12.16 -3.40 -3.59
N PHE A 135 -12.17 -4.63 -3.07
CA PHE A 135 -13.17 -5.64 -3.43
C PHE A 135 -14.10 -6.06 -2.28
N PHE A 136 -13.71 -5.84 -1.02
CA PHE A 136 -14.46 -6.24 0.17
C PHE A 136 -14.78 -5.07 1.11
N GLY A 137 -14.43 -3.84 0.72
CA GLY A 137 -14.81 -2.65 1.47
C GLY A 137 -16.31 -2.37 1.39
N ALA A 138 -16.81 -1.53 2.30
CA ALA A 138 -18.23 -1.27 2.51
C ALA A 138 -18.92 -0.58 1.33
N LYS A 139 -18.17 0.14 0.48
CA LYS A 139 -18.70 0.80 -0.72
C LYS A 139 -18.32 0.02 -1.96
N GLU A 140 -19.28 -0.17 -2.86
CA GLU A 140 -19.00 -0.80 -4.15
C GLU A 140 -18.05 0.07 -5.00
N PRO A 141 -17.21 -0.52 -5.87
CA PRO A 141 -16.28 0.22 -6.72
C PRO A 141 -16.93 1.33 -7.54
N GLN A 142 -18.17 1.14 -8.02
CA GLN A 142 -18.91 2.12 -8.81
C GLN A 142 -19.35 3.34 -7.99
N GLN A 143 -19.41 3.23 -6.66
CA GLN A 143 -19.76 4.33 -5.75
C GLN A 143 -18.55 5.18 -5.37
N ARG A 144 -17.34 4.74 -5.72
CA ARG A 144 -16.06 5.42 -5.44
C ARG A 144 -15.46 6.10 -6.67
N VAL A 145 -16.25 6.29 -7.73
CA VAL A 145 -15.81 6.94 -8.97
C VAL A 145 -15.23 8.33 -8.66
N LEU A 146 -13.96 8.54 -9.02
CA LEU A 146 -13.15 9.75 -8.76
C LEU A 146 -12.68 9.95 -7.31
N ASP A 147 -12.78 8.94 -6.44
CA ASP A 147 -12.18 9.00 -5.10
C ASP A 147 -10.65 8.92 -5.20
N SER A 148 -9.98 10.03 -4.86
CA SER A 148 -8.51 10.10 -4.80
C SER A 148 -7.90 9.03 -3.91
N ARG A 149 -8.61 8.58 -2.87
CA ARG A 149 -8.12 7.54 -1.98
C ARG A 149 -8.11 6.19 -2.68
N GLN A 150 -9.13 5.87 -3.47
CA GLN A 150 -9.14 4.65 -4.25
C GLN A 150 -7.97 4.61 -5.25
N THR A 151 -7.67 5.73 -5.91
CA THR A 151 -6.49 5.84 -6.79
C THR A 151 -5.20 5.50 -6.04
N GLN A 152 -4.98 6.09 -4.86
CA GLN A 152 -3.81 5.78 -4.03
C GLN A 152 -3.73 4.30 -3.66
N ILE A 153 -4.85 3.68 -3.29
CA ILE A 153 -4.85 2.25 -2.92
C ILE A 153 -4.56 1.34 -4.12
N VAL A 154 -5.04 1.69 -5.31
CA VAL A 154 -4.65 1.00 -6.56
C VAL A 154 -3.16 1.16 -6.82
N GLU A 155 -2.60 2.36 -6.62
CA GLU A 155 -1.16 2.61 -6.77
C GLU A 155 -0.32 1.79 -5.76
N TYR A 156 -0.76 1.68 -4.51
CA TYR A 156 -0.08 0.87 -3.49
C TYR A 156 -0.08 -0.61 -3.86
N TYR A 157 -1.23 -1.14 -4.30
CA TYR A 157 -1.34 -2.51 -4.80
C TYR A 157 -0.38 -2.75 -5.98
N ASN A 158 -0.49 -1.92 -7.02
CA ASN A 158 0.29 -2.08 -8.24
C ASN A 158 1.79 -2.01 -7.94
N TYR A 159 2.23 -1.01 -7.16
CA TYR A 159 3.63 -0.87 -6.77
C TYR A 159 4.12 -2.06 -5.96
N ALA A 160 3.36 -2.53 -4.97
CA ALA A 160 3.75 -3.64 -4.12
C ALA A 160 3.94 -4.93 -4.94
N ILE A 161 3.01 -5.23 -5.86
CA ILE A 161 3.12 -6.39 -6.75
C ILE A 161 4.28 -6.22 -7.74
N GLN A 162 4.49 -5.02 -8.31
CA GLN A 162 5.64 -4.76 -9.20
C GLN A 162 6.98 -5.00 -8.49
N GLN A 163 7.15 -4.50 -7.26
CA GLN A 163 8.37 -4.73 -6.49
C GLN A 163 8.54 -6.20 -6.13
N PHE A 164 7.47 -6.86 -5.67
CA PHE A 164 7.48 -8.28 -5.37
C PHE A 164 7.96 -9.10 -6.58
N VAL A 165 7.36 -8.93 -7.76
CA VAL A 165 7.77 -9.67 -8.97
C VAL A 165 9.20 -9.35 -9.37
N SER A 166 9.55 -8.07 -9.50
CA SER A 166 10.88 -7.62 -9.95
C SER A 166 12.00 -8.12 -9.02
N GLN A 167 11.76 -8.13 -7.71
CA GLN A 167 12.76 -8.60 -6.75
C GLN A 167 12.91 -10.13 -6.78
N ASN A 168 11.82 -10.88 -6.92
CA ASN A 168 11.91 -12.34 -7.05
C ASN A 168 12.50 -12.75 -8.41
N ALA A 169 12.16 -12.06 -9.50
CA ALA A 169 12.74 -12.32 -10.84
C ALA A 169 14.27 -12.18 -10.85
N LYS A 170 14.81 -11.21 -10.10
CA LYS A 170 16.27 -11.04 -9.94
C LYS A 170 16.92 -12.07 -9.03
N LYS A 171 16.14 -12.68 -8.12
CA LYS A 171 16.66 -13.59 -7.10
C LYS A 171 16.73 -15.04 -7.60
N TYR A 172 15.72 -15.46 -8.34
CA TYR A 172 15.56 -16.85 -8.80
C TYR A 172 15.95 -16.97 -10.27
N THR A 173 16.53 -18.11 -10.65
CA THR A 173 16.91 -18.34 -12.05
C THR A 173 15.70 -18.79 -12.88
N PRO A 174 15.77 -18.70 -14.23
CA PRO A 174 14.71 -19.24 -15.08
C PRO A 174 14.41 -20.73 -14.83
N GLU A 175 15.41 -21.51 -14.42
CA GLU A 175 15.25 -22.94 -14.06
C GLU A 175 14.44 -23.11 -12.76
N ASP A 176 14.68 -22.26 -11.75
CA ASP A 176 13.88 -22.24 -10.53
C ASP A 176 12.41 -21.95 -10.88
N TRP A 177 12.17 -20.92 -11.70
CA TRP A 177 10.82 -20.56 -12.17
C TRP A 177 10.17 -21.64 -13.01
N ARG A 178 10.93 -22.37 -13.81
CA ARG A 178 10.43 -23.47 -14.63
C ARG A 178 9.98 -24.66 -13.79
N GLN A 179 10.73 -25.02 -12.76
CA GLN A 179 10.32 -26.06 -11.80
C GLN A 179 9.08 -25.62 -11.00
N LEU A 180 8.97 -24.33 -10.69
CA LEU A 180 7.79 -23.73 -10.08
C LEU A 180 6.57 -23.70 -11.03
N ALA A 181 6.79 -23.45 -12.32
CA ALA A 181 5.75 -23.51 -13.34
C ALA A 181 5.23 -24.94 -13.56
N GLU A 182 6.10 -25.95 -13.45
CA GLU A 182 5.74 -27.37 -13.56
C GLU A 182 4.92 -27.87 -12.36
N THR A 183 5.22 -27.39 -11.15
CA THR A 183 4.48 -27.76 -9.92
C THR A 183 3.23 -26.93 -9.70
N GLY A 184 3.12 -25.76 -10.37
CA GLY A 184 2.00 -24.84 -10.29
C GLY A 184 1.85 -24.11 -8.95
N GLN A 185 2.78 -24.33 -8.01
CA GLN A 185 2.75 -23.76 -6.66
C GLN A 185 4.14 -23.36 -6.20
N ILE A 186 4.25 -22.15 -5.63
CA ILE A 186 5.47 -21.67 -4.96
C ILE A 186 5.15 -21.36 -3.50
N GLN A 187 6.01 -21.81 -2.60
CA GLN A 187 5.99 -21.39 -1.20
C GLN A 187 7.03 -20.29 -0.98
N LEU A 188 6.57 -19.08 -0.64
CA LEU A 188 7.42 -17.94 -0.28
C LEU A 188 7.12 -17.53 1.16
N GLY A 189 7.97 -17.98 2.09
CA GLY A 189 7.72 -17.79 3.51
C GLY A 189 6.40 -18.43 3.91
N LYS A 190 5.46 -17.62 4.42
CA LYS A 190 4.12 -18.11 4.75
C LYS A 190 3.22 -18.25 3.52
N TRP A 191 3.53 -17.59 2.40
CA TRP A 191 2.65 -17.50 1.25
C TRP A 191 2.75 -18.70 0.32
N ARG A 192 1.60 -19.24 -0.11
CA ARG A 192 1.49 -20.23 -1.18
C ARG A 192 0.88 -19.56 -2.40
N LEU A 193 1.69 -19.33 -3.42
CA LEU A 193 1.25 -18.69 -4.65
C LEU A 193 1.00 -19.73 -5.73
N GLN A 194 -0.02 -19.48 -6.54
CA GLN A 194 -0.34 -20.23 -7.74
C GLN A 194 -0.24 -19.27 -8.92
N SER A 195 0.43 -19.71 -9.99
CA SER A 195 0.55 -18.92 -11.21
C SER A 195 -0.37 -19.49 -12.28
N ASN A 196 -1.09 -18.61 -12.98
CA ASN A 196 -1.83 -18.96 -14.18
C ASN A 196 -1.46 -17.96 -15.28
N MET A 197 -0.72 -18.43 -16.28
CA MET A 197 -0.28 -17.63 -17.42
C MET A 197 -1.05 -17.97 -18.70
N ALA A 198 -2.17 -18.70 -18.63
CA ALA A 198 -2.93 -19.13 -19.81
C ALA A 198 -3.42 -17.98 -20.71
N GLN A 199 -3.45 -16.74 -20.19
CA GLN A 199 -3.85 -15.54 -20.93
C GLN A 199 -2.66 -14.72 -21.45
N LEU A 200 -1.42 -15.09 -21.12
CA LEU A 200 -0.23 -14.42 -21.63
C LEU A 200 0.10 -15.01 -23.01
N ASN A 201 0.07 -14.18 -24.04
CA ASN A 201 0.49 -14.59 -25.38
C ASN A 201 2.02 -14.77 -25.39
N LEU A 202 2.45 -16.02 -25.31
CA LEU A 202 3.84 -16.43 -25.48
C LEU A 202 4.00 -17.16 -26.82
N PRO A 203 5.17 -17.07 -27.47
CA PRO A 203 5.45 -17.83 -28.68
C PRO A 203 5.32 -19.34 -28.47
N ASP A 204 5.05 -20.08 -29.55
CA ASP A 204 4.89 -21.53 -29.50
C ASP A 204 6.10 -22.23 -28.86
N GLY A 205 5.83 -23.09 -27.88
CA GLY A 205 6.86 -23.82 -27.12
C GLY A 205 7.48 -23.07 -25.95
N MET A 206 7.13 -21.78 -25.74
CA MET A 206 7.54 -21.01 -24.57
C MET A 206 6.45 -21.06 -23.48
N THR A 207 6.79 -21.60 -22.31
CA THR A 207 5.89 -21.63 -21.14
C THR A 207 6.19 -20.53 -20.13
N TRP A 208 7.34 -19.88 -20.24
CA TRP A 208 7.80 -18.83 -19.33
C TRP A 208 8.72 -17.83 -20.05
N PRO A 209 8.60 -16.51 -19.78
CA PRO A 209 9.50 -15.51 -20.37
C PRO A 209 10.91 -15.58 -19.78
N LYS A 210 11.92 -15.12 -20.51
CA LYS A 210 13.32 -15.10 -20.02
C LYS A 210 13.52 -14.14 -18.86
N ASP A 211 12.82 -13.02 -18.89
CA ASP A 211 12.86 -12.01 -17.84
C ASP A 211 11.52 -11.27 -17.78
N ILE A 212 11.24 -10.62 -16.65
CA ILE A 212 10.07 -9.79 -16.44
C ILE A 212 10.53 -8.46 -15.83
N VAL A 213 10.21 -7.37 -16.52
CA VAL A 213 10.59 -6.02 -16.09
C VAL A 213 9.35 -5.18 -15.81
N VAL A 214 9.46 -4.26 -14.86
CA VAL A 214 8.37 -3.31 -14.56
C VAL A 214 8.26 -2.30 -15.68
N ALA A 215 7.05 -2.15 -16.24
CA ALA A 215 6.82 -1.30 -17.40
C ALA A 215 7.20 0.17 -17.15
N SER A 216 6.91 0.70 -15.95
CA SER A 216 7.23 2.09 -15.57
C SER A 216 8.72 2.40 -15.48
N ASN A 217 9.58 1.37 -15.44
CA ASN A 217 11.04 1.54 -15.49
C ASN A 217 11.59 1.61 -16.92
N LEU A 218 10.75 1.33 -17.93
CA LEU A 218 11.14 1.38 -19.34
C LEU A 218 10.84 2.76 -19.92
N LYS A 219 11.74 3.22 -20.79
CA LYS A 219 11.52 4.43 -21.60
C LYS A 219 11.57 4.06 -23.06
N PHE A 220 10.50 4.39 -23.79
CA PHE A 220 10.52 4.32 -25.23
C PHE A 220 11.37 5.47 -25.78
N ALA A 221 12.43 5.14 -26.50
CA ALA A 221 13.17 6.13 -27.28
C ALA A 221 12.46 6.34 -28.63
N GLY A 222 12.20 7.59 -29.00
CA GLY A 222 11.72 7.95 -30.35
C GLY A 222 10.20 7.87 -30.58
N LEU A 223 9.40 7.41 -29.60
CA LEU A 223 7.94 7.51 -29.65
C LEU A 223 7.47 8.87 -29.14
N ARG A 224 6.55 9.51 -29.87
CA ARG A 224 5.96 10.80 -29.47
C ARG A 224 4.86 10.65 -28.41
N ASN A 225 4.04 9.59 -28.53
CA ASN A 225 2.93 9.29 -27.64
C ASN A 225 2.98 7.80 -27.26
N VAL A 226 2.83 7.51 -25.98
CA VAL A 226 2.64 6.16 -25.46
C VAL A 226 1.23 6.13 -24.86
N TYR A 227 0.36 5.29 -25.42
CA TYR A 227 -0.98 5.08 -24.88
C TYR A 227 -0.93 3.93 -23.89
N GLN A 228 -1.05 4.26 -22.61
CA GLN A 228 -1.08 3.30 -21.51
C GLN A 228 -2.45 3.38 -20.86
N ARG A 229 -3.01 2.22 -20.48
CA ARG A 229 -4.31 2.17 -19.81
C ARG A 229 -4.08 2.13 -18.31
N ASP A 230 -4.28 3.27 -17.65
CA ASP A 230 -4.27 3.33 -16.19
C ASP A 230 -5.32 2.38 -15.61
N GLY A 231 -4.97 1.68 -14.53
CA GLY A 231 -5.91 0.77 -13.91
C GLY A 231 -5.33 -0.13 -12.82
N PHE A 232 -6.14 -1.10 -12.43
CA PHE A 232 -5.78 -2.12 -11.44
C PHE A 232 -5.00 -3.26 -12.09
N GLY A 233 -3.87 -3.62 -11.49
CA GLY A 233 -2.94 -4.64 -11.97
C GLY A 233 -1.53 -4.10 -12.15
N ALA A 234 -0.53 -4.88 -11.76
CA ALA A 234 0.87 -4.54 -11.94
C ALA A 234 1.26 -4.63 -13.42
N GLU A 235 1.66 -3.51 -13.99
CA GLU A 235 2.10 -3.43 -15.39
C GLU A 235 3.55 -3.89 -15.53
N LEU A 236 3.75 -4.85 -16.41
CA LEU A 236 5.00 -5.56 -16.61
C LEU A 236 5.26 -5.73 -18.12
N VAL A 237 6.50 -6.03 -18.47
CA VAL A 237 6.91 -6.46 -19.81
C VAL A 237 7.67 -7.75 -19.68
N ALA A 238 7.20 -8.78 -20.38
CA ALA A 238 7.87 -10.06 -20.51
C ALA A 238 8.91 -9.97 -21.62
N ILE A 239 10.16 -10.33 -21.32
CA ILE A 239 11.23 -10.44 -22.31
C ILE A 239 11.24 -11.87 -22.83
N LEU A 240 11.00 -12.04 -24.13
CA LEU A 240 10.87 -13.34 -24.79
C LEU A 240 12.24 -13.84 -25.28
N ASP A 241 13.01 -12.96 -25.93
CA ASP A 241 14.31 -13.28 -26.50
C ASP A 241 15.32 -12.12 -26.41
N GLY A 242 16.61 -12.46 -26.51
CA GLY A 242 17.72 -11.51 -26.34
C GLY A 242 17.93 -10.57 -27.53
N GLU A 243 17.60 -11.02 -28.74
CA GLU A 243 17.68 -10.23 -29.98
C GLU A 243 16.28 -10.21 -30.64
N PRO A 244 15.81 -9.07 -31.17
CA PRO A 244 14.61 -9.06 -32.00
C PRO A 244 14.83 -10.00 -33.17
N LEU A 245 13.93 -10.97 -33.36
CA LEU A 245 13.92 -11.82 -34.53
C LEU A 245 13.58 -10.93 -35.72
N LEU A 246 14.59 -10.34 -36.36
CA LEU A 246 14.48 -9.72 -37.67
C LEU A 246 14.13 -10.83 -38.65
N ASP A 247 12.83 -11.09 -38.74
CA ASP A 247 12.30 -12.00 -39.73
C ASP A 247 12.39 -11.29 -41.08
N THR A 248 13.39 -11.71 -41.86
CA THR A 248 13.61 -11.22 -43.23
C THR A 248 12.74 -11.95 -44.25
N GLN A 249 12.01 -12.99 -43.82
CA GLN A 249 11.12 -13.78 -44.69
C GLN A 249 9.68 -13.26 -44.66
N ASN A 250 9.25 -12.60 -43.59
CA ASN A 250 7.93 -11.99 -43.47
C ASN A 250 7.97 -10.46 -43.60
N ASN A 251 6.87 -9.87 -44.04
CA ASN A 251 6.72 -8.41 -44.14
C ASN A 251 6.55 -7.73 -42.77
N PHE A 252 6.56 -8.49 -41.68
CA PHE A 252 6.48 -8.01 -40.31
C PHE A 252 7.45 -8.81 -39.43
N SER A 253 7.94 -8.18 -38.37
CA SER A 253 8.79 -8.80 -37.36
C SER A 253 8.08 -8.69 -36.01
N GLU A 254 8.04 -9.80 -35.27
CA GLU A 254 7.49 -9.81 -33.92
C GLU A 254 8.49 -9.20 -32.93
N THR A 255 7.97 -8.48 -31.93
CA THR A 255 8.80 -7.92 -30.88
C THR A 255 9.31 -9.02 -29.96
N ASN A 256 10.57 -8.92 -29.52
CA ASN A 256 11.13 -9.82 -28.49
C ASN A 256 10.59 -9.54 -27.07
N THR A 257 9.50 -8.78 -26.97
CA THR A 257 8.85 -8.42 -25.72
C THR A 257 7.34 -8.55 -25.86
N ALA A 258 6.67 -8.91 -24.77
CA ALA A 258 5.21 -8.96 -24.68
C ALA A 258 4.73 -8.09 -23.49
N PRO A 259 3.74 -7.22 -23.69
CA PRO A 259 3.11 -6.52 -22.58
C PRO A 259 2.37 -7.51 -21.68
N ALA A 260 2.49 -7.33 -20.37
CA ALA A 260 1.84 -8.18 -19.39
C ALA A 260 1.23 -7.35 -18.25
N THR A 261 0.12 -7.84 -17.71
CA THR A 261 -0.46 -7.30 -16.48
C THR A 261 -0.58 -8.44 -15.48
N LEU A 262 0.06 -8.30 -14.33
CA LEU A 262 -0.10 -9.26 -13.23
C LEU A 262 -1.17 -8.77 -12.26
N VAL A 263 -2.11 -9.66 -11.97
CA VAL A 263 -3.09 -9.49 -10.90
C VAL A 263 -2.93 -10.64 -9.91
N VAL A 264 -2.71 -10.30 -8.65
CA VAL A 264 -2.71 -11.23 -7.53
C VAL A 264 -4.09 -11.25 -6.89
N HIS A 265 -4.72 -12.43 -6.90
CA HIS A 265 -5.96 -12.70 -6.21
C HIS A 265 -5.65 -13.34 -4.84
N PHE A 266 -6.11 -12.72 -3.76
CA PHE A 266 -6.06 -13.28 -2.42
C PHE A 266 -7.32 -14.11 -2.16
N SER A 267 -7.14 -15.41 -1.93
CA SER A 267 -8.24 -16.39 -1.86
C SER A 267 -9.16 -16.17 -0.67
N GLY A 268 -10.45 -15.95 -0.91
CA GLY A 268 -11.44 -15.89 0.16
C GLY A 268 -12.79 -15.41 -0.36
N LYS A 269 -13.87 -15.85 0.29
CA LYS A 269 -15.25 -15.45 -0.04
C LYS A 269 -15.72 -14.23 0.75
N ASN A 270 -15.01 -13.89 1.82
CA ASN A 270 -15.32 -12.76 2.68
C ASN A 270 -14.03 -12.07 3.15
N LEU A 271 -14.18 -10.90 3.76
CA LEU A 271 -13.06 -10.10 4.23
C LEU A 271 -12.14 -10.86 5.19
N GLN A 272 -12.71 -11.63 6.12
CA GLN A 272 -11.92 -12.37 7.12
C GLN A 272 -11.05 -13.46 6.47
N GLU A 273 -11.59 -14.21 5.51
CA GLU A 273 -10.84 -15.22 4.76
C GLU A 273 -9.67 -14.60 3.97
N VAL A 274 -9.92 -13.49 3.28
CA VAL A 274 -8.89 -12.74 2.55
C VAL A 274 -7.79 -12.24 3.50
N LEU A 275 -8.18 -11.71 4.67
CA LEU A 275 -7.25 -11.22 5.71
C LEU A 275 -6.55 -12.32 6.51
N HIS A 276 -6.79 -13.60 6.22
CA HIS A 276 -6.04 -14.74 6.79
C HIS A 276 -5.43 -15.65 5.71
N THR A 277 -5.51 -15.26 4.43
CA THR A 277 -4.90 -16.02 3.34
C THR A 277 -3.39 -16.01 3.46
N HIS A 278 -2.78 -17.18 3.29
CA HIS A 278 -1.35 -17.40 3.13
C HIS A 278 -1.09 -18.39 2.00
#